data_AF-A0A0J6CBM5-F1
#
_entry.id   AF-A0A0J6CBM5-F1
#
_cell.length_a   1.000
_cell.length_b   1.000
_cell.length_c   1.000
_cell.angle_alpha   90.00
_cell.angle_beta   90.00
_cell.angle_gamma   90.00
#
_symmetry.space_group_name_H-M   'P 1'
#
loop_
_entity.id
_entity.type
_entity.pdbx_description
1 polymer ?
#
loop_
_entity_poly.entity_id
_entity_poly.type
_entity_poly.pdbx_seq_one_letter_code
_entity_poly.pdbx_strand_id
1 'polypeptide(L)' 'YNLYSAVQRADDIVVVLPAEAGEKHFGFEERVKLVNPRITAEGYKIGTRGFTNYLLHADDMIKE' A
#
# COMPACT_ATOMS: atom_id res chain seq x y z
N TYR A 1 -2.05 5.95 2.69
CA TYR A 1 -1.44 6.65 1.54
C TYR A 1 -1.71 5.88 0.27
N ASN A 2 -2.03 6.58 -0.82
CA ASN A 2 -2.24 5.95 -2.14
C ASN A 2 -0.92 5.98 -2.91
N LEU A 3 -0.38 4.82 -3.24
CA LEU A 3 0.89 4.68 -3.95
C LEU A 3 0.69 3.81 -5.19
N TYR A 4 1.54 4.02 -6.20
CA TYR A 4 1.64 3.15 -7.36
C TYR A 4 3.06 2.57 -7.44
N SER A 5 3.19 1.37 -8.02
CA SER A 5 4.48 0.72 -8.23
C SER A 5 4.64 0.30 -9.69
N ALA A 6 5.81 0.55 -10.26
CA ALA A 6 6.15 0.09 -11.61
C ALA A 6 6.40 -1.43 -11.68
N VAL A 7 6.72 -2.06 -10.54
CA VAL A 7 7.05 -3.49 -10.43
C VAL A 7 5.81 -4.30 -10.05
N GLN A 8 5.14 -3.92 -8.96
CA GLN A 8 3.95 -4.60 -8.48
C GLN A 8 2.71 -3.86 -8.96
N ARG A 9 2.10 -4.38 -10.04
CA ARG A 9 0.89 -3.81 -10.62
C ARG A 9 -0.33 -4.38 -9.90
N ALA A 10 -0.81 -3.65 -8.90
CA ALA A 10 -2.14 -3.84 -8.33
C ALA A 10 -2.90 -2.52 -8.51
N ASP A 11 -4.16 -2.64 -8.94
CA ASP A 11 -5.06 -1.50 -8.97
C ASP A 11 -5.35 -1.09 -7.51
N ASP A 12 -5.04 0.16 -7.17
CA ASP A 12 -5.34 0.81 -5.89
C ASP A 12 -4.78 0.14 -4.61
N ILE A 13 -3.46 0.21 -4.41
CA ILE A 13 -2.83 -0.14 -3.12
C ILE A 13 -2.96 1.01 -2.12
N VAL A 14 -3.62 0.73 -1.00
CA VAL A 14 -3.62 1.59 0.18
C VAL A 14 -2.53 1.11 1.15
N VAL A 15 -1.62 2.02 1.49
CA VAL A 15 -0.61 1.79 2.55
C VAL A 15 -1.10 2.31 3.88
N VAL A 16 -1.07 1.44 4.89
CA VAL A 16 -1.35 1.73 6.29
C VAL A 16 -0.04 1.72 7.07
N LEU A 17 0.24 2.83 7.76
CA LEU A 17 1.37 2.96 8.68
C LEU A 17 0.87 2.89 10.14
N PRO A 18 1.69 2.38 11.07
CA PRO A 18 1.42 2.47 12.50
C PRO A 18 1.50 3.94 12.95
N ALA A 19 0.81 4.27 14.05
CA ALA A 19 0.76 5.65 14.55
C ALA A 19 2.15 6.19 14.94
N GLU A 20 3.03 5.30 15.39
CA GLU A 20 4.41 5.56 15.80
C GLU A 20 5.30 6.06 14.65
N ALA A 21 4.93 5.78 13.39
CA ALA A 21 5.64 6.31 12.22
C ALA A 21 5.44 7.83 12.04
N GLY A 22 4.42 8.40 12.71
CA GLY A 22 4.03 9.79 12.58
C GLY A 22 3.36 10.10 11.25
N GLU A 23 2.87 11.34 11.11
CA GLU A 23 2.35 11.84 9.84
C GLU A 23 3.48 12.04 8.83
N LYS A 24 3.24 11.66 7.58
CA LYS A 24 4.21 11.80 6.49
C LYS A 24 3.71 12.81 5.48
N HIS A 25 4.57 13.75 5.12
CA HIS A 25 4.32 14.72 4.07
C HIS A 25 5.32 14.49 2.94
N PHE A 26 4.79 14.08 1.79
CA PHE A 26 5.55 13.88 0.56
C PHE A 26 5.01 14.83 -0.52
N GLY A 27 5.89 15.26 -1.41
CA GLY A 27 5.52 15.97 -2.62
C GLY A 27 4.69 15.07 -3.56
N PHE A 28 4.02 15.71 -4.52
CA PHE A 28 3.32 14.99 -5.58
C PHE A 28 4.31 14.12 -6.37
N GLU A 29 4.00 12.84 -6.52
CA GLU A 29 4.84 11.83 -7.18
C GLU A 29 6.26 11.69 -6.61
N GLU A 30 6.48 12.12 -5.36
CA GLU A 30 7.77 11.93 -4.70
C GLU A 30 8.03 10.43 -4.50
N ARG A 31 9.26 10.01 -4.85
CA ARG A 31 9.67 8.62 -4.68
C ARG A 31 9.91 8.31 -3.21
N VAL A 32 9.34 7.19 -2.79
CA VAL A 32 9.38 6.73 -1.41
C VAL A 32 9.68 5.24 -1.36
N LYS A 33 10.28 4.83 -0.25
CA LYS A 33 10.52 3.44 0.08
C LYS A 33 9.75 3.08 1.34
N LEU A 34 9.04 1.95 1.28
CA LEU A 34 8.37 1.37 2.44
C LEU A 34 9.37 0.57 3.27
N VAL A 35 9.31 0.73 4.59
CA VAL A 35 10.11 -0.04 5.55
C VAL A 35 9.31 -1.26 5.98
N ASN A 36 9.89 -2.44 5.77
CA ASN A 36 9.29 -3.74 6.09
C ASN A 36 7.84 -3.93 5.58
N PRO A 37 7.58 -3.76 4.27
CA PRO A 37 6.22 -3.88 3.73
C PRO A 37 5.69 -5.32 3.87
N ARG A 38 4.42 -5.44 4.27
CA ARG A 38 3.69 -6.72 4.42
C ARG A 38 2.33 -6.59 3.75
N ILE A 39 2.08 -7.45 2.76
CA ILE A 39 0.82 -7.46 2.03
C ILE A 39 -0.09 -8.57 2.55
N THR A 40 -1.35 -8.23 2.77
CA THR A 40 -2.42 -9.18 3.03
C THR A 40 -3.37 -9.14 1.85
N ALA A 41 -3.69 -10.30 1.29
CA ALA A 41 -4.65 -10.44 0.20
C ALA A 41 -5.86 -11.23 0.71
N GLU A 42 -7.05 -10.65 0.61
CA GLU A 42 -8.30 -11.30 0.94
C GLU A 42 -9.15 -11.49 -0.33
N GLY A 43 -9.37 -12.74 -0.70
CA GLY A 43 -10.21 -13.10 -1.83
C GLY A 43 -11.67 -13.23 -1.43
N TYR A 44 -12.58 -12.60 -2.16
CA TYR A 44 -14.02 -12.75 -1.97
C TYR A 44 -14.75 -12.87 -3.31
N LYS A 45 -15.99 -13.36 -3.26
CA LYS A 45 -16.80 -13.64 -4.46
C LYS A 45 -18.14 -12.93 -4.34
N ILE A 46 -18.54 -12.23 -5.40
CA ILE A 46 -19.90 -11.71 -5.56
C ILE A 46 -20.49 -12.30 -6.84
N GLY A 47 -21.54 -13.10 -6.72
CA GLY A 47 -22.16 -13.78 -7.86
C GLY A 47 -21.20 -14.76 -8.53
N THR A 48 -20.80 -14.52 -9.78
CA THR A 48 -19.79 -15.31 -10.51
C THR A 48 -18.43 -14.62 -10.60
N ARG A 49 -18.30 -13.41 -10.06
CA ARG A 49 -17.06 -12.61 -10.12
C ARG A 49 -16.25 -12.79 -8.85
N GLY A 50 -14.95 -13.03 -9.01
CA GLY A 50 -13.96 -13.05 -7.94
C GLY A 50 -13.30 -11.68 -7.80
N PHE A 51 -13.05 -11.28 -6.57
CA PHE A 51 -12.38 -10.04 -6.20
C PHE A 51 -11.27 -10.36 -5.22
N THR A 52 -10.22 -9.55 -5.21
CA THR A 52 -9.14 -9.64 -4.24
C THR A 52 -8.91 -8.24 -3.68
N ASN A 53 -9.06 -8.10 -2.36
CA ASN A 53 -8.67 -6.88 -1.66
C ASN A 53 -7.22 -7.01 -1.23
N TYR A 54 -6.41 -6.01 -1.54
CA TYR A 54 -5.03 -5.93 -1.09
C TYR A 54 -4.90 -4.85 -0.01
N LEU A 55 -4.39 -5.23 1.15
CA LEU A 55 -4.02 -4.30 2.22
C LEU A 55 -2.52 -4.35 2.42
N LEU A 56 -1.84 -3.20 2.26
CA LEU A 56 -0.40 -3.10 2.42
C LEU A 56 -0.07 -2.39 3.73
N HIS A 57 0.56 -3.11 4.65
CA HIS A 57 1.13 -2.55 5.87
C HIS A 57 2.61 -2.26 5.66
N ALA A 58 3.12 -1.22 6.32
CA ALA A 58 4.56 -0.96 6.41
C ALA A 58 4.86 -0.34 7.78
N ASP A 59 6.06 -0.57 8.29
CA ASP A 59 6.49 -0.03 9.59
C ASP A 59 6.76 1.49 9.48
N ASP A 60 7.26 1.93 8.32
CA ASP A 60 7.51 3.33 8.02
C ASP A 60 7.53 3.60 6.50
N MET A 61 7.58 4.87 6.11
CA MET A 61 7.77 5.34 4.74
C MET A 61 8.78 6.48 4.72
N ILE A 62 9.84 6.31 3.94
CA ILE A 62 10.97 7.23 3.85
C ILE A 62 11.17 7.68 2.40
N LYS A 63 11.79 8.85 2.21
CA LYS A 63 12.23 9.30 0.89
C LYS A 63 13.29 8.35 0.35
N GLU A 64 13.24 8.07 -0.95
CA GLU A 64 14.28 7.30 -1.64
C GLU A 64 15.60 8.07 -1.77
#